data_AF-A0A174TF58-F1
#
_entry.id   AF-A0A174TF58-F1
#
_cell.length_a   1.000
_cell.length_b   1.000
_cell.length_c   1.000
_cell.angle_alpha   90.00
_cell.angle_beta   90.00
_cell.angle_gamma   90.00
#
_symmetry.space_group_name_H-M   'P 1'
#
loop_
_entity.id
_entity.type
_entity.pdbx_description
1 polymer ?
#
loop_
_entity_poly.entity_id
_entity_poly.type
_entity_poly.pdbx_seq_one_letter_code
_entity_poly.pdbx_strand_id
1 'polypeptide(L)'
;MKNTIKLIIFLLFCDFTLLSAEKLPTVDYKSIAAEITKGCSKKNDQARAIYRYLIQNIAYDTDYKIRDADECWKQKKGVCQAFADLFIKLCEPLNIKCILVTGFAKTYDHIPGTPFERHAYVLVEGDKPNRYFFVDATWGSGTVNNGTFARSDDDMSWFHTSPVWMAFSHFPYEEKYQMLKKPLSFEEFQKLPGFVPDMEYMGFDGEKLLEGLRNGTILSLPKIYPRQKLPFRVVQIPMTRTLKLGETYEFTIQLPEPTKLALTQNNEFPFNKVVQGTQKLVFTPFLPGEVSISIAPPNRKTYSTVLSYSVPEPSKEEYEQLIKKNPYYSPLIQDIDGYSSNIPLLGFDGRELIKAIQSNQIEALPQTFSYDKFPLKVIDVPINRDLQKGKNYRFMVTLPPNIKIALFHGTATITDWETRGKLRSINYTPKTEGKLSIGAFDANEKRYYIILSYKVK
;
A
#
# COMPACT_ATOMS: atom_id res chain seq x y z
N MET A 1 28.55 -60.89 -22.62
CA MET A 1 27.97 -62.11 -23.22
C MET A 1 27.10 -62.81 -22.17
N LYS A 2 25.79 -62.88 -22.45
CA LYS A 2 24.78 -63.89 -22.08
C LYS A 2 24.65 -64.42 -20.63
N ASN A 3 23.51 -64.07 -20.03
CA ASN A 3 22.49 -64.87 -19.30
C ASN A 3 22.98 -65.89 -18.24
N THR A 4 22.36 -66.05 -17.06
CA THR A 4 20.99 -66.55 -16.88
C THR A 4 20.58 -66.51 -15.39
N ILE A 5 19.28 -66.35 -15.18
CA ILE A 5 18.46 -66.30 -13.96
C ILE A 5 18.52 -67.59 -13.11
N LYS A 6 18.41 -67.45 -11.78
CA LYS A 6 17.68 -68.42 -10.93
C LYS A 6 17.02 -67.73 -9.72
N LEU A 7 15.69 -67.86 -9.71
CA LEU A 7 14.72 -67.44 -8.72
C LEU A 7 14.75 -68.41 -7.52
N ILE A 8 14.82 -67.90 -6.28
CA ILE A 8 14.54 -68.68 -5.07
C ILE A 8 13.51 -67.91 -4.23
N ILE A 9 12.32 -68.51 -4.16
CA ILE A 9 11.21 -68.14 -3.28
C ILE A 9 11.55 -68.66 -1.88
N PHE A 10 11.54 -67.79 -0.87
CA PHE A 10 11.52 -68.20 0.53
C PHE A 10 10.27 -67.63 1.19
N LEU A 11 9.29 -68.52 1.39
CA LEU A 11 8.11 -68.32 2.20
C LEU A 11 8.54 -68.30 3.67
N LEU A 12 8.36 -67.16 4.34
CA LEU A 12 8.30 -67.10 5.81
C LEU A 12 6.90 -66.62 6.19
N PHE A 13 6.08 -67.60 6.59
CA PHE A 13 4.92 -67.38 7.44
C PHE A 13 5.43 -67.04 8.84
N CYS A 14 5.08 -65.87 9.35
CA CYS A 14 4.97 -65.63 10.78
C CYS A 14 3.80 -64.69 11.01
N ASP A 15 2.85 -65.17 11.81
CA ASP A 15 1.64 -64.50 12.25
C ASP A 15 1.90 -63.05 12.70
N PHE A 16 1.32 -62.11 11.97
CA PHE A 16 0.71 -60.97 12.62
C PHE A 16 -0.78 -61.23 12.67
N THR A 17 -1.23 -61.55 13.88
CA THR A 17 -2.59 -61.38 14.34
C THR A 17 -3.27 -60.22 13.61
N LEU A 18 -4.46 -60.47 13.06
CA LEU A 18 -5.47 -59.46 12.88
C LEU A 18 -5.64 -58.74 14.24
N LEU A 19 -4.89 -57.67 14.47
CA LEU A 19 -5.51 -56.51 15.08
C LEU A 19 -6.58 -56.12 14.08
N SER A 20 -7.83 -56.44 14.43
CA SER A 20 -8.96 -55.62 14.03
C SER A 20 -8.47 -54.18 14.05
N ALA A 21 -8.31 -53.57 12.87
CA ALA A 21 -8.29 -52.14 12.78
C ALA A 21 -9.61 -51.73 13.42
N GLU A 22 -9.58 -51.33 14.69
CA GLU A 22 -10.66 -50.54 15.26
C GLU A 22 -10.89 -49.45 14.24
N LYS A 23 -12.01 -49.56 13.53
CA LYS A 23 -12.47 -48.55 12.60
C LYS A 23 -12.53 -47.29 13.45
N LEU A 24 -11.51 -46.42 13.33
CA LEU A 24 -11.54 -45.11 13.95
C LEU A 24 -12.94 -44.56 13.69
N PRO A 25 -13.66 -44.07 14.71
CA PRO A 25 -15.03 -43.63 14.52
C PRO A 25 -15.05 -42.68 13.32
N THR A 26 -15.76 -43.10 12.28
CA THR A 26 -15.87 -42.35 11.03
C THR A 26 -16.45 -41.00 11.37
N VAL A 27 -15.79 -39.92 10.95
CA VAL A 27 -16.28 -38.57 11.21
C VAL A 27 -17.69 -38.46 10.65
N ASP A 28 -18.67 -38.14 11.50
CA ASP A 28 -20.07 -38.01 11.09
C ASP A 28 -20.31 -36.65 10.41
N TYR A 29 -19.85 -36.54 9.17
CA TYR A 29 -19.99 -35.34 8.36
C TYR A 29 -21.45 -34.92 8.15
N LYS A 30 -22.41 -35.85 8.22
CA LYS A 30 -23.83 -35.53 8.08
C LYS A 30 -24.31 -34.67 9.25
N SER A 31 -24.05 -35.09 10.48
CA SER A 31 -24.45 -34.33 11.68
C SER A 31 -23.68 -33.02 11.77
N ILE A 32 -22.38 -33.03 11.45
CA ILE A 32 -21.54 -31.82 11.47
C ILE A 32 -22.05 -30.78 10.45
N ALA A 33 -22.29 -31.20 9.20
CA ALA A 33 -22.77 -30.31 8.16
C ALA A 33 -24.16 -29.74 8.50
N ALA A 34 -25.05 -30.57 9.06
CA ALA A 34 -26.38 -30.12 9.50
C ALA A 34 -26.29 -29.04 10.59
N GLU A 35 -25.36 -29.17 11.54
CA GLU A 35 -25.17 -28.16 12.59
C GLU A 35 -24.53 -26.88 12.04
N ILE A 36 -23.45 -26.97 11.28
CA ILE A 36 -22.77 -25.80 10.67
C ILE A 36 -23.74 -24.98 9.81
N THR A 37 -24.63 -25.67 9.10
CA THR A 37 -25.55 -25.04 8.13
C THR A 37 -26.95 -24.81 8.69
N LYS A 38 -27.14 -24.94 10.00
CA LYS A 38 -28.41 -24.71 10.66
C LYS A 38 -29.00 -23.33 10.28
N GLY A 39 -30.23 -23.33 9.80
CA GLY A 39 -30.92 -22.12 9.34
C GLY A 39 -30.60 -21.68 7.90
N CYS A 40 -29.70 -22.38 7.19
CA CYS A 40 -29.44 -22.15 5.76
C CYS A 40 -30.30 -23.07 4.90
N SER A 41 -31.04 -22.51 3.94
CA SER A 41 -31.92 -23.28 3.04
C SER A 41 -31.40 -23.39 1.60
N LYS A 42 -30.49 -22.49 1.19
CA LYS A 42 -29.88 -22.46 -0.15
C LYS A 42 -28.50 -23.08 -0.14
N LYS A 43 -28.10 -23.73 -1.24
CA LYS A 43 -26.77 -24.33 -1.39
C LYS A 43 -25.67 -23.28 -1.22
N ASN A 44 -25.87 -22.08 -1.78
CA ASN A 44 -24.91 -20.99 -1.64
C ASN A 44 -24.72 -20.56 -0.17
N ASP A 45 -25.81 -20.47 0.60
CA ASP A 45 -25.75 -20.08 2.02
C ASP A 45 -25.10 -21.18 2.87
N GLN A 46 -25.41 -22.45 2.58
CA GLN A 46 -24.81 -23.62 3.21
C GLN A 46 -23.29 -23.71 2.94
N ALA A 47 -22.88 -23.58 1.67
CA ALA A 47 -21.48 -23.55 1.27
C ALA A 47 -20.73 -22.39 1.92
N ARG A 48 -21.36 -21.21 2.04
CA ARG A 48 -20.80 -20.06 2.75
C ARG A 48 -20.61 -20.33 4.24
N ALA A 49 -21.57 -20.98 4.89
CA ALA A 49 -21.47 -21.34 6.30
C ALA A 49 -20.32 -22.34 6.55
N ILE A 50 -20.18 -23.35 5.68
CA ILE A 50 -19.06 -24.30 5.71
C ILE A 50 -17.73 -23.57 5.52
N TYR A 51 -17.60 -22.72 4.49
CA TYR A 51 -16.40 -21.92 4.27
C TYR A 51 -16.03 -21.10 5.51
N ARG A 52 -16.99 -20.37 6.09
CA ARG A 52 -16.78 -19.56 7.30
C ARG A 52 -16.32 -20.41 8.47
N TYR A 53 -16.91 -21.59 8.66
CA TYR A 53 -16.48 -22.51 9.70
C TYR A 53 -15.01 -22.91 9.50
N LEU A 54 -14.61 -23.28 8.27
CA LEU A 54 -13.24 -23.70 7.98
C LEU A 54 -12.23 -22.59 8.28
N ILE A 55 -12.43 -21.38 7.76
CA ILE A 55 -11.47 -20.27 7.96
C ILE A 55 -11.33 -19.88 9.44
N GLN A 56 -12.40 -20.05 10.22
CA GLN A 56 -12.41 -19.72 11.65
C GLN A 56 -11.80 -20.83 12.54
N ASN A 57 -11.91 -22.09 12.12
CA ASN A 57 -11.64 -23.23 13.02
C ASN A 57 -10.48 -24.12 12.58
N ILE A 58 -10.01 -24.06 11.33
CA ILE A 58 -8.96 -24.95 10.82
C ILE A 58 -7.68 -24.14 10.59
N ALA A 59 -6.58 -24.52 11.22
CA ALA A 59 -5.27 -23.88 11.03
C ALA A 59 -4.51 -24.46 9.83
N TYR A 60 -3.61 -23.69 9.21
CA TYR A 60 -2.72 -24.25 8.20
C TYR A 60 -1.68 -25.18 8.82
N ASP A 61 -1.42 -26.32 8.17
CA ASP A 61 -0.38 -27.24 8.57
C ASP A 61 1.01 -26.89 8.03
N THR A 62 1.76 -26.13 8.82
CA THR A 62 3.15 -25.75 8.53
C THR A 62 4.14 -26.91 8.58
N ASP A 63 3.74 -28.09 9.11
CA ASP A 63 4.56 -29.31 9.07
C ASP A 63 4.26 -30.17 7.82
N TYR A 64 3.24 -29.79 7.04
CA TYR A 64 2.83 -30.43 5.78
C TYR A 64 2.47 -31.93 5.87
N LYS A 65 1.98 -32.37 7.04
CA LYS A 65 1.66 -33.78 7.35
C LYS A 65 0.20 -34.10 7.11
N ILE A 66 -0.72 -33.23 7.52
CA ILE A 66 -2.16 -33.50 7.54
C ILE A 66 -2.75 -33.17 6.17
N ARG A 67 -3.12 -34.21 5.41
CA ARG A 67 -3.49 -34.11 3.98
C ARG A 67 -4.91 -34.56 3.66
N ASP A 68 -5.60 -35.24 4.56
CA ASP A 68 -6.97 -35.71 4.38
C ASP A 68 -7.98 -34.99 5.29
N ALA A 69 -9.28 -35.14 4.97
CA ALA A 69 -10.38 -34.48 5.66
C ALA A 69 -10.59 -34.95 7.11
N ASP A 70 -10.38 -36.23 7.40
CA ASP A 70 -10.69 -36.84 8.70
C ASP A 70 -9.68 -36.36 9.75
N GLU A 71 -8.39 -36.44 9.44
CA GLU A 71 -7.33 -35.90 10.28
C GLU A 71 -7.45 -34.39 10.42
N CYS A 72 -7.74 -33.68 9.33
CA CYS A 72 -7.95 -32.23 9.36
C CYS A 72 -9.08 -31.83 10.31
N TRP A 73 -10.21 -32.54 10.27
CA TRP A 73 -11.32 -32.32 11.18
C TRP A 73 -10.95 -32.59 12.64
N LYS A 74 -10.24 -33.69 12.91
CA LYS A 74 -9.84 -34.12 14.27
C LYS A 74 -8.81 -33.19 14.89
N GLN A 75 -7.79 -32.81 14.12
CA GLN A 75 -6.67 -31.98 14.58
C GLN A 75 -6.93 -30.47 14.42
N LYS A 76 -8.00 -30.08 13.72
CA LYS A 76 -8.32 -28.68 13.39
C LYS A 76 -7.17 -27.98 12.68
N LYS A 77 -6.43 -28.72 11.84
CA LYS A 77 -5.23 -28.27 11.14
C LYS A 77 -5.03 -29.07 9.85
N GLY A 78 -4.59 -28.47 8.74
CA GLY A 78 -4.40 -29.19 7.47
C GLY A 78 -3.66 -28.38 6.39
N VAL A 79 -3.13 -29.05 5.35
CA VAL A 79 -2.65 -28.36 4.13
C VAL A 79 -3.79 -28.11 3.14
N CYS A 80 -3.51 -27.45 2.01
CA CYS A 80 -4.52 -27.09 1.01
C CYS A 80 -5.40 -28.26 0.54
N GLN A 81 -4.81 -29.43 0.31
CA GLN A 81 -5.55 -30.65 -0.03
C GLN A 81 -6.57 -31.03 1.06
N ALA A 82 -6.15 -31.00 2.33
CA ALA A 82 -6.99 -31.37 3.45
C ALA A 82 -8.15 -30.38 3.67
N PHE A 83 -7.90 -29.08 3.44
CA PHE A 83 -8.95 -28.05 3.42
C PHE A 83 -9.98 -28.31 2.33
N ALA A 84 -9.53 -28.59 1.10
CA ALA A 84 -10.42 -28.86 -0.03
C ALA A 84 -11.25 -30.14 0.22
N ASP A 85 -10.63 -31.22 0.68
CA ASP A 85 -11.30 -32.48 0.96
C ASP A 85 -12.30 -32.34 2.11
N LEU A 86 -11.95 -31.61 3.19
CA LEU A 86 -12.86 -31.35 4.30
C LEU A 86 -14.08 -30.54 3.84
N PHE A 87 -13.88 -29.53 3.00
CA PHE A 87 -14.99 -28.76 2.42
C PHE A 87 -15.92 -29.66 1.61
N ILE A 88 -15.37 -30.52 0.73
CA ILE A 88 -16.14 -31.47 -0.09
C ILE A 88 -16.93 -32.44 0.81
N LYS A 89 -16.30 -33.02 1.83
CA LYS A 89 -16.94 -33.96 2.77
C LYS A 89 -18.11 -33.34 3.53
N LEU A 90 -18.04 -32.06 3.86
CA LEU A 90 -19.13 -31.32 4.50
C LEU A 90 -20.26 -30.97 3.52
N CYS A 91 -19.96 -30.82 2.23
CA CYS A 91 -20.94 -30.53 1.18
C CYS A 91 -21.70 -31.79 0.70
N GLU A 92 -21.06 -32.96 0.70
CA GLU A 92 -21.64 -34.26 0.29
C GLU A 92 -23.03 -34.54 0.91
N PRO A 93 -23.23 -34.54 2.25
CA PRO A 93 -24.53 -34.84 2.86
C PRO A 93 -25.62 -33.80 2.57
N LEU A 94 -25.24 -32.62 2.05
CA LEU A 94 -26.14 -31.54 1.68
C LEU A 94 -26.50 -31.57 0.18
N ASN A 95 -26.03 -32.57 -0.57
CA ASN A 95 -26.19 -32.67 -2.03
C ASN A 95 -25.66 -31.43 -2.80
N ILE A 96 -24.58 -30.83 -2.28
CA ILE A 96 -23.84 -29.75 -2.95
C ILE A 96 -22.71 -30.40 -3.73
N LYS A 97 -22.73 -30.27 -5.06
CA LYS A 97 -21.67 -30.85 -5.90
C LYS A 97 -20.42 -29.99 -5.81
N CYS A 98 -19.30 -30.64 -5.52
CA CYS A 98 -17.99 -30.02 -5.49
C CYS A 98 -17.04 -30.73 -6.44
N ILE A 99 -16.13 -29.98 -7.05
CA ILE A 99 -15.04 -30.51 -7.87
C ILE A 99 -13.74 -30.05 -7.23
N LEU A 100 -12.91 -31.01 -6.85
CA LEU A 100 -11.53 -30.75 -6.44
C LEU A 100 -10.74 -30.28 -7.66
N VAL A 101 -10.09 -29.13 -7.55
CA VAL A 101 -9.21 -28.60 -8.59
C VAL A 101 -7.79 -28.53 -8.03
N THR A 102 -6.84 -29.02 -8.81
CA THR A 102 -5.40 -28.98 -8.48
C THR A 102 -4.63 -28.28 -9.58
N GLY A 103 -3.51 -27.64 -9.21
CA GLY A 103 -2.70 -26.89 -10.15
C GLY A 103 -1.54 -26.16 -9.49
N PHE A 104 -1.13 -25.08 -10.13
CA PHE A 104 -0.14 -24.13 -9.62
C PHE A 104 -0.81 -22.92 -8.99
N ALA A 105 -0.15 -22.32 -8.02
CA ALA A 105 -0.57 -21.06 -7.44
C ALA A 105 0.59 -20.07 -7.25
N LYS A 106 0.23 -18.79 -7.23
CA LYS A 106 1.07 -17.63 -6.97
C LYS A 106 0.57 -16.92 -5.73
N THR A 107 1.43 -16.76 -4.73
CA THR A 107 1.12 -15.91 -3.59
C THR A 107 1.00 -14.44 -4.01
N TYR A 108 0.38 -13.63 -3.16
CA TYR A 108 0.44 -12.18 -3.28
C TYR A 108 1.90 -11.69 -3.38
N ASP A 109 2.14 -10.66 -4.21
CA ASP A 109 3.48 -10.13 -4.54
C ASP A 109 4.44 -11.13 -5.22
N HIS A 110 3.93 -12.23 -5.82
CA HIS A 110 4.74 -13.15 -6.61
C HIS A 110 5.52 -12.42 -7.72
N ILE A 111 6.83 -12.64 -7.75
CA ILE A 111 7.74 -12.07 -8.74
C ILE A 111 7.80 -13.01 -9.96
N PRO A 112 7.46 -12.53 -11.18
CA PRO A 112 7.56 -13.34 -12.39
C PRO A 112 8.94 -13.97 -12.54
N GLY A 113 8.96 -15.27 -12.86
CA GLY A 113 10.19 -16.07 -12.97
C GLY A 113 10.62 -16.80 -11.70
N THR A 114 9.88 -16.67 -10.58
CA THR A 114 10.10 -17.47 -9.37
C THR A 114 9.28 -18.77 -9.37
N PRO A 115 9.64 -19.80 -8.59
CA PRO A 115 8.91 -21.06 -8.53
C PRO A 115 7.44 -20.91 -8.10
N PHE A 116 6.59 -21.79 -8.61
CA PHE A 116 5.17 -21.88 -8.22
C PHE A 116 4.96 -22.96 -7.17
N GLU A 117 3.94 -22.78 -6.34
CA GLU A 117 3.51 -23.81 -5.41
C GLU A 117 2.42 -24.68 -6.04
N ARG A 118 2.39 -25.97 -5.68
CA ARG A 118 1.24 -26.81 -5.98
C ARG A 118 0.13 -26.49 -5.00
N HIS A 119 -1.08 -26.35 -5.51
CA HIS A 119 -2.22 -25.96 -4.69
C HIS A 119 -3.48 -26.71 -5.06
N ALA A 120 -4.42 -26.77 -4.10
CA ALA A 120 -5.69 -27.44 -4.21
C ALA A 120 -6.82 -26.55 -3.66
N TYR A 121 -7.92 -26.48 -4.40
CA TYR A 121 -9.10 -25.67 -4.07
C TYR A 121 -10.36 -26.32 -4.66
N VAL A 122 -11.52 -25.71 -4.47
CA VAL A 122 -12.81 -26.32 -4.81
C VAL A 122 -13.63 -25.45 -5.76
N LEU A 123 -14.23 -26.07 -6.77
CA LEU A 123 -15.36 -25.51 -7.52
C LEU A 123 -16.67 -26.04 -6.94
N VAL A 124 -17.60 -25.16 -6.61
CA VAL A 124 -18.86 -25.50 -5.96
C VAL A 124 -20.03 -25.19 -6.88
N GLU A 125 -20.90 -26.17 -7.13
CA GLU A 125 -22.17 -25.96 -7.84
C GLU A 125 -23.12 -25.21 -6.92
N GLY A 126 -23.49 -23.99 -7.30
CA GLY A 126 -24.40 -23.17 -6.52
C GLY A 126 -25.86 -23.59 -6.64
N ASP A 127 -26.75 -22.66 -6.33
CA ASP A 127 -28.21 -22.90 -6.37
C ASP A 127 -28.74 -23.25 -7.78
N LYS A 128 -28.03 -22.82 -8.84
CA LYS A 128 -28.39 -23.12 -10.23
C LYS A 128 -27.58 -24.31 -10.75
N PRO A 129 -28.22 -25.35 -11.32
CA PRO A 129 -27.51 -26.48 -11.90
C PRO A 129 -26.44 -26.05 -12.92
N ASN A 130 -25.28 -26.69 -12.88
CA ASN A 130 -24.12 -26.44 -13.73
C ASN A 130 -23.56 -25.00 -13.64
N ARG A 131 -23.86 -24.26 -12.58
CA ARG A 131 -23.24 -22.95 -12.30
C ARG A 131 -22.29 -23.08 -11.12
N TYR A 132 -21.00 -23.09 -11.44
CA TYR A 132 -19.93 -23.25 -10.46
C TYR A 132 -19.32 -21.90 -10.08
N PHE A 133 -18.86 -21.80 -8.84
CA PHE A 133 -18.03 -20.71 -8.34
C PHE A 133 -16.82 -21.27 -7.60
N PHE A 134 -15.76 -20.48 -7.49
CA PHE A 134 -14.53 -20.89 -6.83
C PHE A 134 -14.60 -20.67 -5.31
N VAL A 135 -14.01 -21.60 -4.57
CA VAL A 135 -13.81 -21.55 -3.13
C VAL A 135 -12.41 -22.01 -2.80
N ASP A 136 -11.63 -21.15 -2.14
CA ASP A 136 -10.35 -21.52 -1.53
C ASP A 136 -10.37 -21.20 -0.02
N ALA A 137 -10.79 -22.19 0.77
CA ALA A 137 -10.81 -22.08 2.22
C ALA A 137 -9.40 -22.04 2.84
N THR A 138 -8.37 -22.48 2.12
CA THR A 138 -6.99 -22.47 2.62
C THR A 138 -6.49 -21.03 2.71
N TRP A 139 -6.55 -20.30 1.61
CA TRP A 139 -6.10 -18.91 1.56
C TRP A 139 -7.08 -17.95 2.25
N GLY A 140 -8.37 -18.30 2.30
CA GLY A 140 -9.33 -17.63 3.18
C GLY A 140 -9.03 -17.76 4.67
N SER A 141 -8.35 -18.83 5.09
CA SER A 141 -8.07 -19.08 6.51
C SER A 141 -6.94 -18.25 7.10
N GLY A 142 -6.07 -17.66 6.27
CA GLY A 142 -4.93 -16.87 6.73
C GLY A 142 -3.66 -17.07 5.92
N THR A 143 -2.55 -16.64 6.50
CA THR A 143 -1.21 -16.66 5.86
C THR A 143 -0.17 -17.29 6.77
N VAL A 144 0.94 -17.77 6.22
CA VAL A 144 2.08 -18.27 7.00
C VAL A 144 3.19 -17.21 6.96
N ASN A 145 3.57 -16.71 8.12
CA ASN A 145 4.62 -15.71 8.28
C ASN A 145 5.74 -16.32 9.13
N ASN A 146 6.95 -16.41 8.58
CA ASN A 146 8.13 -17.00 9.26
C ASN A 146 7.83 -18.37 9.89
N GLY A 147 7.16 -19.25 9.14
CA GLY A 147 6.78 -20.59 9.61
C GLY A 147 5.62 -20.63 10.62
N THR A 148 5.02 -19.48 10.96
CA THR A 148 3.89 -19.40 11.88
C THR A 148 2.61 -19.03 11.13
N PHE A 149 1.56 -19.82 11.30
CA PHE A 149 0.25 -19.52 10.73
C PHE A 149 -0.43 -18.36 11.48
N ALA A 150 -0.78 -17.32 10.72
CA ALA A 150 -1.58 -16.19 11.16
C ALA A 150 -2.99 -16.28 10.55
N ARG A 151 -3.97 -16.57 11.39
CA ARG A 151 -5.37 -16.76 10.97
C ARG A 151 -6.01 -15.46 10.47
N SER A 152 -6.84 -15.58 9.44
CA SER A 152 -7.85 -14.62 9.03
C SER A 152 -9.23 -15.27 9.25
N ASP A 153 -10.05 -14.66 10.10
CA ASP A 153 -11.31 -15.22 10.58
C ASP A 153 -12.56 -14.72 9.81
N ASP A 154 -12.34 -13.80 8.87
CA ASP A 154 -13.39 -13.09 8.13
C ASP A 154 -13.06 -12.79 6.66
N ASP A 155 -11.95 -13.33 6.12
CA ASP A 155 -11.63 -13.12 4.70
C ASP A 155 -12.59 -13.91 3.81
N MET A 156 -13.57 -13.21 3.26
CA MET A 156 -14.55 -13.76 2.34
C MET A 156 -14.14 -13.65 0.87
N SER A 157 -12.98 -13.05 0.56
CA SER A 157 -12.56 -12.79 -0.83
C SER A 157 -12.28 -14.06 -1.64
N TRP A 158 -11.95 -15.16 -0.95
CA TRP A 158 -11.75 -16.50 -1.52
C TRP A 158 -13.01 -17.37 -1.57
N PHE A 159 -14.18 -16.81 -1.21
CA PHE A 159 -15.47 -17.48 -1.37
C PHE A 159 -16.25 -16.86 -2.51
N HIS A 160 -16.72 -17.69 -3.43
CA HIS A 160 -17.47 -17.25 -4.61
C HIS A 160 -16.66 -16.28 -5.49
N THR A 161 -15.35 -16.54 -5.57
CA THR A 161 -14.41 -15.76 -6.38
C THR A 161 -14.69 -15.93 -7.87
N SER A 162 -14.56 -14.84 -8.65
CA SER A 162 -14.75 -14.89 -10.10
C SER A 162 -13.60 -15.62 -10.80
N PRO A 163 -13.82 -16.22 -11.98
CA PRO A 163 -12.77 -16.87 -12.77
C PRO A 163 -11.56 -15.95 -13.05
N VAL A 164 -11.82 -14.65 -13.28
CA VAL A 164 -10.78 -13.68 -13.62
C VAL A 164 -9.90 -13.35 -12.42
N TRP A 165 -10.48 -13.22 -11.22
CA TRP A 165 -9.69 -13.02 -10.01
C TRP A 165 -8.92 -14.27 -9.61
N MET A 166 -9.48 -15.45 -9.83
CA MET A 166 -8.74 -16.71 -9.67
C MET A 166 -7.54 -16.78 -10.61
N ALA A 167 -7.68 -16.34 -11.86
CA ALA A 167 -6.61 -16.44 -12.87
C ALA A 167 -5.32 -15.66 -12.53
N PHE A 168 -5.39 -14.65 -11.66
CA PHE A 168 -4.19 -13.93 -11.20
C PHE A 168 -3.36 -14.72 -10.19
N SER A 169 -3.93 -15.74 -9.57
CA SER A 169 -3.29 -16.49 -8.49
C SER A 169 -3.28 -18.00 -8.70
N HIS A 170 -4.19 -18.55 -9.49
CA HIS A 170 -4.42 -19.98 -9.64
C HIS A 170 -4.38 -20.39 -11.12
N PHE A 171 -3.63 -21.45 -11.40
CA PHE A 171 -3.56 -22.07 -12.71
C PHE A 171 -3.82 -23.58 -12.59
N PRO A 172 -5.02 -24.07 -12.98
CA PRO A 172 -5.37 -25.48 -12.87
C PRO A 172 -4.59 -26.32 -13.89
N TYR A 173 -4.33 -27.60 -13.57
CA TYR A 173 -3.74 -28.54 -14.52
C TYR A 173 -4.66 -28.82 -15.72
N GLU A 174 -5.97 -28.79 -15.51
CA GLU A 174 -6.96 -28.93 -16.59
C GLU A 174 -7.52 -27.55 -16.98
N GLU A 175 -7.30 -27.16 -18.23
CA GLU A 175 -7.67 -25.84 -18.78
C GLU A 175 -9.14 -25.47 -18.55
N LYS A 176 -10.05 -26.45 -18.66
CA LYS A 176 -11.50 -26.24 -18.47
C LYS A 176 -11.86 -25.64 -17.10
N TYR A 177 -11.03 -25.86 -16.08
CA TYR A 177 -11.27 -25.32 -14.73
C TYR A 177 -10.79 -23.89 -14.56
N GLN A 178 -10.18 -23.26 -15.58
CA GLN A 178 -9.95 -21.82 -15.55
C GLN A 178 -11.25 -21.03 -15.64
N MET A 179 -12.27 -21.58 -16.32
CA MET A 179 -13.58 -20.96 -16.53
C MET A 179 -13.54 -19.54 -17.13
N LEU A 180 -12.43 -19.16 -17.75
CA LEU A 180 -12.26 -17.91 -18.49
C LEU A 180 -12.87 -18.04 -19.88
N LYS A 181 -13.39 -16.92 -20.42
CA LYS A 181 -13.81 -16.84 -21.83
C LYS A 181 -12.65 -17.11 -22.79
N LYS A 182 -11.45 -16.67 -22.41
CA LYS A 182 -10.18 -16.91 -23.10
C LYS A 182 -9.19 -17.48 -22.08
N PRO A 183 -9.01 -18.80 -22.02
CA PRO A 183 -8.05 -19.43 -21.12
C PRO A 183 -6.65 -18.84 -21.28
N LEU A 184 -5.92 -18.76 -20.17
CA LEU A 184 -4.50 -18.43 -20.15
C LEU A 184 -3.69 -19.67 -20.54
N SER A 185 -2.69 -19.46 -21.38
CA SER A 185 -1.54 -20.36 -21.44
C SER A 185 -0.75 -20.28 -20.13
N PHE A 186 0.06 -21.32 -19.86
CA PHE A 186 0.94 -21.28 -18.69
C PHE A 186 1.94 -20.11 -18.78
N GLU A 187 2.48 -19.81 -19.97
CA GLU A 187 3.40 -18.69 -20.17
C GLU A 187 2.75 -17.32 -19.85
N GLU A 188 1.51 -17.09 -20.28
CA GLU A 188 0.77 -15.89 -19.90
C GLU A 188 0.56 -15.84 -18.38
N PHE A 189 0.12 -16.95 -17.78
CA PHE A 189 -0.03 -17.04 -16.33
C PHE A 189 1.27 -16.65 -15.65
N GLN A 190 2.44 -17.18 -16.05
CA GLN A 190 3.74 -16.87 -15.46
C GLN A 190 4.07 -15.37 -15.49
N LYS A 191 3.71 -14.65 -16.56
CA LYS A 191 3.97 -13.21 -16.71
C LYS A 191 3.03 -12.32 -15.90
N LEU A 192 1.83 -12.81 -15.55
CA LEU A 192 0.89 -12.04 -14.75
C LEU A 192 1.42 -11.79 -13.31
N PRO A 193 1.15 -10.62 -12.71
CA PRO A 193 1.39 -10.40 -11.29
C PRO A 193 0.48 -11.27 -10.42
N GLY A 194 0.96 -11.65 -9.23
CA GLY A 194 0.16 -12.36 -8.23
C GLY A 194 -0.79 -11.41 -7.50
N PHE A 195 -2.07 -11.44 -7.85
CA PHE A 195 -3.12 -10.64 -7.21
C PHE A 195 -4.12 -11.49 -6.42
N VAL A 196 -4.74 -10.84 -5.44
CA VAL A 196 -5.76 -11.43 -4.57
C VAL A 196 -7.14 -10.85 -4.91
N PRO A 197 -8.22 -11.65 -4.76
CA PRO A 197 -9.59 -11.20 -5.04
C PRO A 197 -10.05 -10.00 -4.19
N ASP A 198 -9.42 -9.72 -3.04
CA ASP A 198 -9.74 -8.54 -2.22
C ASP A 198 -9.66 -7.23 -3.00
N MET A 199 -8.86 -7.19 -4.07
CA MET A 199 -8.76 -6.06 -4.98
C MET A 199 -10.09 -5.70 -5.68
N GLU A 200 -11.01 -6.65 -5.88
CA GLU A 200 -12.36 -6.37 -6.37
C GLU A 200 -13.14 -5.46 -5.41
N TYR A 201 -13.03 -5.75 -4.10
CA TYR A 201 -13.65 -4.93 -3.06
C TYR A 201 -12.98 -3.57 -2.95
N MET A 202 -11.68 -3.48 -3.27
CA MET A 202 -10.95 -2.23 -3.41
C MET A 202 -11.30 -1.45 -4.69
N GLY A 203 -12.18 -1.95 -5.56
CA GLY A 203 -12.69 -1.20 -6.73
C GLY A 203 -11.97 -1.47 -8.04
N PHE A 204 -11.06 -2.44 -8.09
CA PHE A 204 -10.41 -2.84 -9.34
C PHE A 204 -11.32 -3.70 -10.22
N ASP A 205 -11.21 -3.53 -11.54
CA ASP A 205 -11.92 -4.32 -12.55
C ASP A 205 -10.99 -5.40 -13.09
N GLY A 206 -11.20 -6.65 -12.66
CA GLY A 206 -10.32 -7.77 -13.02
C GLY A 206 -10.27 -8.05 -14.52
N GLU A 207 -11.38 -7.87 -15.25
CA GLU A 207 -11.44 -8.12 -16.70
C GLU A 207 -10.59 -7.09 -17.44
N LYS A 208 -10.76 -5.80 -17.13
CA LYS A 208 -9.95 -4.72 -17.71
C LYS A 208 -8.48 -4.84 -17.34
N LEU A 209 -8.18 -5.24 -16.11
CA LEU A 209 -6.80 -5.50 -15.68
C LEU A 209 -6.16 -6.62 -16.49
N LEU A 210 -6.85 -7.76 -16.61
CA LEU A 210 -6.34 -8.92 -17.34
C LEU A 210 -6.14 -8.61 -18.83
N GLU A 211 -7.11 -7.94 -19.45
CA GLU A 211 -7.00 -7.50 -20.85
C GLU A 211 -5.85 -6.52 -21.05
N GLY A 212 -5.72 -5.52 -20.16
CA GLY A 212 -4.68 -4.50 -20.23
C GLY A 212 -3.26 -5.08 -20.05
N LEU A 213 -3.11 -6.08 -19.19
CA LEU A 213 -1.85 -6.80 -19.02
C LEU A 213 -1.53 -7.69 -20.22
N ARG A 214 -2.53 -8.35 -20.81
CA ARG A 214 -2.36 -9.20 -22.01
C ARG A 214 -1.94 -8.40 -23.24
N ASN A 215 -2.53 -7.23 -23.45
CA ASN A 215 -2.26 -6.41 -24.65
C ASN A 215 -1.12 -5.39 -24.44
N GLY A 216 -0.53 -5.32 -23.24
CA GLY A 216 0.58 -4.43 -22.92
C GLY A 216 0.21 -2.96 -22.72
N THR A 217 -1.09 -2.61 -22.65
CA THR A 217 -1.54 -1.26 -22.27
C THR A 217 -1.34 -0.95 -20.79
N ILE A 218 -1.28 -2.00 -19.96
CA ILE A 218 -0.84 -1.92 -18.56
C ILE A 218 0.52 -2.62 -18.47
N LEU A 219 1.58 -1.84 -18.36
CA LEU A 219 2.95 -2.37 -18.26
C LEU A 219 3.33 -2.72 -16.82
N SER A 220 2.85 -1.94 -15.86
CA SER A 220 3.12 -2.13 -14.45
C SER A 220 2.03 -1.48 -13.62
N LEU A 221 1.86 -1.93 -12.38
CA LEU A 221 0.89 -1.39 -11.45
C LEU A 221 1.61 -0.74 -10.27
N PRO A 222 0.97 0.24 -9.61
CA PRO A 222 1.43 0.62 -8.28
C PRO A 222 1.48 -0.60 -7.39
N LYS A 223 2.29 -0.52 -6.33
CA LYS A 223 2.19 -1.53 -5.28
C LYS A 223 0.91 -1.27 -4.49
N ILE A 224 0.02 -2.26 -4.51
CA ILE A 224 -1.35 -2.17 -4.01
C ILE A 224 -1.47 -3.06 -2.79
N TYR A 225 -1.61 -2.47 -1.61
CA TYR A 225 -1.71 -3.25 -0.38
C TYR A 225 -3.16 -3.68 -0.13
N PRO A 226 -3.41 -4.94 0.25
CA PRO A 226 -4.74 -5.42 0.59
C PRO A 226 -5.40 -4.56 1.67
N ARG A 227 -6.73 -4.58 1.71
CA ARG A 227 -7.55 -3.58 2.40
C ARG A 227 -7.38 -3.53 3.93
N GLN A 228 -6.75 -4.54 4.54
CA GLN A 228 -6.53 -4.64 6.00
C GLN A 228 -7.79 -4.31 6.83
N LYS A 229 -8.96 -4.74 6.36
CA LYS A 229 -10.29 -4.47 6.95
C LYS A 229 -10.73 -2.99 6.97
N LEU A 230 -10.03 -2.08 6.30
CA LEU A 230 -10.41 -0.66 6.20
C LEU A 230 -11.27 -0.42 4.96
N PRO A 231 -12.50 0.12 5.06
CA PRO A 231 -13.37 0.21 3.89
C PRO A 231 -12.94 1.38 2.98
N PHE A 232 -12.52 1.07 1.75
CA PHE A 232 -12.29 2.06 0.70
C PHE A 232 -12.46 1.42 -0.69
N ARG A 233 -12.64 2.26 -1.71
CA ARG A 233 -12.60 1.86 -3.12
C ARG A 233 -11.78 2.84 -3.95
N VAL A 234 -10.86 2.32 -4.73
CA VAL A 234 -10.21 3.03 -5.83
C VAL A 234 -11.22 3.27 -6.93
N VAL A 235 -11.30 4.51 -7.41
CA VAL A 235 -12.14 4.90 -8.54
C VAL A 235 -11.26 5.17 -9.77
N GLN A 236 -10.19 5.93 -9.60
CA GLN A 236 -9.24 6.24 -10.67
C GLN A 236 -7.85 6.49 -10.08
N ILE A 237 -6.82 5.86 -10.64
CA ILE A 237 -5.43 6.07 -10.27
C ILE A 237 -4.52 5.91 -11.50
N PRO A 238 -3.26 6.41 -11.44
CA PRO A 238 -2.27 6.08 -12.45
C PRO A 238 -1.99 4.57 -12.47
N MET A 239 -2.20 3.93 -13.62
CA MET A 239 -1.96 2.49 -13.82
C MET A 239 -0.51 2.23 -14.22
N THR A 240 0.41 2.70 -13.39
CA THR A 240 1.87 2.60 -13.56
C THR A 240 2.53 2.42 -12.19
N ARG A 241 3.64 1.69 -12.12
CA ARG A 241 4.45 1.57 -10.91
C ARG A 241 5.24 2.85 -10.58
N THR A 242 5.58 3.60 -11.62
CA THR A 242 6.43 4.79 -11.50
C THR A 242 5.70 6.06 -11.91
N LEU A 243 5.83 7.11 -11.10
CA LEU A 243 5.40 8.47 -11.43
C LEU A 243 6.63 9.28 -11.85
N LYS A 244 6.45 10.21 -12.79
CA LYS A 244 7.52 11.11 -13.21
C LYS A 244 7.57 12.36 -12.36
N LEU A 245 8.79 12.81 -12.06
CA LEU A 245 9.02 14.06 -11.35
C LEU A 245 8.45 15.24 -12.14
N GLY A 246 7.69 16.11 -11.47
CA GLY A 246 7.11 17.32 -12.09
C GLY A 246 5.90 17.11 -13.01
N GLU A 247 5.44 15.88 -13.21
CA GLU A 247 4.15 15.58 -13.85
C GLU A 247 3.02 15.53 -12.81
N THR A 248 1.81 15.97 -13.19
CA THR A 248 0.65 15.99 -12.31
C THR A 248 -0.21 14.76 -12.50
N TYR A 249 -0.56 14.12 -11.39
CA TYR A 249 -1.38 12.91 -11.33
C TYR A 249 -2.64 13.13 -10.50
N GLU A 250 -3.66 12.32 -10.79
CA GLU A 250 -4.94 12.31 -10.11
C GLU A 250 -5.18 10.96 -9.45
N PHE A 251 -5.59 11.00 -8.18
CA PHE A 251 -5.99 9.84 -7.40
C PHE A 251 -7.41 10.07 -6.87
N THR A 252 -8.33 9.22 -7.27
CA THR A 252 -9.74 9.29 -6.87
C THR A 252 -10.09 8.05 -6.07
N ILE A 253 -10.45 8.26 -4.80
CA ILE A 253 -10.76 7.20 -3.83
C ILE A 253 -12.11 7.50 -3.18
N GLN A 254 -12.94 6.48 -3.06
CA GLN A 254 -14.20 6.51 -2.34
C GLN A 254 -14.00 5.98 -0.92
N LEU A 255 -14.43 6.77 0.06
CA LEU A 255 -14.39 6.44 1.49
C LEU A 255 -15.81 6.41 2.03
N PRO A 256 -16.37 5.24 2.38
CA PRO A 256 -17.78 5.14 2.82
C PRO A 256 -18.02 5.76 4.20
N GLU A 257 -16.98 5.83 5.03
CA GLU A 257 -17.04 6.37 6.39
C GLU A 257 -15.95 7.43 6.60
N PRO A 258 -16.09 8.34 7.60
CA PRO A 258 -15.05 9.29 7.95
C PRO A 258 -13.72 8.60 8.19
N THR A 259 -12.72 8.94 7.39
CA THR A 259 -11.42 8.27 7.34
C THR A 259 -10.32 9.31 7.25
N LYS A 260 -9.23 9.14 8.00
CA LYS A 260 -7.99 9.91 7.78
C LYS A 260 -7.41 9.46 6.45
N LEU A 261 -7.35 10.36 5.48
CA LEU A 261 -6.71 10.14 4.19
C LEU A 261 -5.42 10.96 4.14
N ALA A 262 -4.32 10.30 3.81
CA ALA A 262 -3.04 10.92 3.62
C ALA A 262 -2.48 10.61 2.22
N LEU A 263 -1.91 11.63 1.60
CA LEU A 263 -0.95 11.48 0.51
C LEU A 263 0.40 11.92 1.05
N THR A 264 1.40 11.06 0.93
CA THR A 264 2.76 11.32 1.42
C THR A 264 3.80 11.25 0.31
N GLN A 265 4.89 12.01 0.47
CA GLN A 265 6.12 11.90 -0.32
C GLN A 265 7.33 11.89 0.62
N ASN A 266 8.12 10.81 0.63
CA ASN A 266 9.34 10.65 1.46
C ASN A 266 9.18 11.03 2.95
N ASN A 267 8.03 10.75 3.56
CA ASN A 267 7.61 11.11 4.94
C ASN A 267 7.00 12.50 5.14
N GLU A 268 6.95 13.35 4.11
CA GLU A 268 6.12 14.56 4.17
C GLU A 268 4.65 14.23 3.88
N PHE A 269 3.74 15.03 4.42
CA PHE A 269 2.28 14.87 4.26
C PHE A 269 1.67 16.03 3.46
N PRO A 270 1.87 16.11 2.13
CA PRO A 270 1.21 17.11 1.28
C PRO A 270 -0.31 17.17 1.47
N PHE A 271 -0.94 16.04 1.79
CA PHE A 271 -2.34 15.98 2.18
C PHE A 271 -2.49 15.08 3.41
N ASN A 272 -3.21 15.58 4.43
CA ASN A 272 -3.59 14.79 5.60
C ASN A 272 -4.84 15.38 6.26
N LYS A 273 -6.01 14.76 6.02
CA LYS A 273 -7.29 15.23 6.56
C LYS A 273 -8.22 14.06 6.88
N VAL A 274 -9.15 14.26 7.81
CA VAL A 274 -10.31 13.37 7.95
C VAL A 274 -11.34 13.77 6.90
N VAL A 275 -11.73 12.82 6.05
CA VAL A 275 -12.62 13.04 4.91
C VAL A 275 -13.56 11.83 4.73
N GLN A 276 -14.63 12.00 3.95
CA GLN A 276 -15.60 10.96 3.61
C GLN A 276 -16.07 11.20 2.17
N GLY A 277 -16.65 10.20 1.52
CA GLY A 277 -17.16 10.30 0.16
C GLY A 277 -16.08 10.09 -0.89
N THR A 278 -16.34 10.56 -2.11
CA THR A 278 -15.35 10.54 -3.19
C THR A 278 -14.34 11.66 -2.98
N GLN A 279 -13.06 11.32 -2.91
CA GLN A 279 -11.97 12.25 -2.71
C GLN A 279 -11.05 12.21 -3.93
N LYS A 280 -10.87 13.37 -4.54
CA LYS A 280 -9.95 13.59 -5.66
C LYS A 280 -8.71 14.31 -5.14
N LEU A 281 -7.57 13.64 -5.21
CA LEU A 281 -6.26 14.19 -4.87
C LEU A 281 -5.50 14.47 -6.16
N VAL A 282 -5.05 15.71 -6.33
CA VAL A 282 -4.20 16.13 -7.45
C VAL A 282 -2.81 16.39 -6.89
N PHE A 283 -1.81 15.71 -7.43
CA PHE A 283 -0.46 15.76 -6.88
C PHE A 283 0.61 15.74 -7.96
N THR A 284 1.65 16.55 -7.76
CA THR A 284 2.82 16.63 -8.61
C THR A 284 4.03 16.26 -7.75
N PRO A 285 4.68 15.10 -7.97
CA PRO A 285 5.87 14.72 -7.23
C PRO A 285 6.96 15.80 -7.36
N PHE A 286 7.48 16.24 -6.23
CA PHE A 286 8.49 17.30 -6.18
C PHE A 286 9.92 16.77 -5.93
N LEU A 287 10.02 15.58 -5.33
CA LEU A 287 11.26 14.88 -5.07
C LEU A 287 11.22 13.45 -5.65
N PRO A 288 12.37 12.88 -6.06
CA PRO A 288 12.53 11.44 -6.23
C PRO A 288 12.21 10.69 -4.93
N GLY A 289 11.84 9.42 -5.02
CA GLY A 289 11.56 8.56 -3.86
C GLY A 289 10.21 7.86 -3.92
N GLU A 290 9.41 7.93 -2.86
CA GLU A 290 8.13 7.21 -2.75
C GLU A 290 6.95 8.17 -2.57
N VAL A 291 5.88 7.94 -3.34
CA VAL A 291 4.57 8.57 -3.15
C VAL A 291 3.59 7.52 -2.70
N SER A 292 2.94 7.76 -1.56
CA SER A 292 2.03 6.79 -0.96
C SER A 292 0.67 7.40 -0.65
N ILE A 293 -0.38 6.60 -0.85
CA ILE A 293 -1.72 6.90 -0.35
C ILE A 293 -1.97 5.98 0.84
N SER A 294 -2.30 6.58 1.97
CA SER A 294 -2.51 5.85 3.22
C SER A 294 -3.79 6.29 3.90
N ILE A 295 -4.43 5.35 4.61
CA ILE A 295 -5.69 5.59 5.31
C ILE A 295 -5.62 5.13 6.77
N ALA A 296 -6.44 5.72 7.62
CA ALA A 296 -6.65 5.28 9.00
C ALA A 296 -8.05 5.63 9.50
N PRO A 297 -8.62 4.84 10.43
CA PRO A 297 -9.76 5.28 11.21
C PRO A 297 -9.47 6.61 11.93
N PRO A 298 -10.45 7.49 12.16
CA PRO A 298 -10.23 8.80 12.80
C PRO A 298 -9.53 8.71 14.16
N ASN A 299 -9.79 7.64 14.91
CA ASN A 299 -9.24 7.46 16.26
C ASN A 299 -7.86 6.78 16.26
N ARG A 300 -7.38 6.26 15.12
CA ARG A 300 -6.08 5.58 15.03
C ARG A 300 -4.97 6.58 14.73
N LYS A 301 -3.82 6.42 15.38
CA LYS A 301 -2.63 7.26 15.15
C LYS A 301 -1.81 6.81 13.93
N THR A 302 -1.77 5.51 13.66
CA THR A 302 -0.99 4.91 12.58
C THR A 302 -1.82 4.76 11.32
N TYR A 303 -1.21 5.04 10.17
CA TYR A 303 -1.79 4.86 8.84
C TYR A 303 -1.45 3.48 8.29
N SER A 304 -2.37 2.92 7.52
CA SER A 304 -2.13 1.78 6.64
C SER A 304 -1.97 2.31 5.22
N THR A 305 -0.82 2.08 4.59
CA THR A 305 -0.62 2.39 3.17
C THR A 305 -1.45 1.44 2.32
N VAL A 306 -2.16 1.99 1.32
CA VAL A 306 -3.02 1.23 0.40
C VAL A 306 -2.50 1.25 -1.03
N LEU A 307 -1.77 2.30 -1.41
CA LEU A 307 -1.12 2.43 -2.71
C LEU A 307 0.25 3.05 -2.51
N SER A 308 1.25 2.58 -3.25
CA SER A 308 2.58 3.19 -3.30
C SER A 308 3.13 3.19 -4.71
N TYR A 309 3.83 4.27 -5.04
CA TYR A 309 4.48 4.52 -6.32
C TYR A 309 5.94 4.90 -6.07
N SER A 310 6.81 4.52 -7.00
CA SER A 310 8.18 5.02 -7.03
C SER A 310 8.26 6.25 -7.94
N VAL A 311 9.03 7.25 -7.53
CA VAL A 311 9.44 8.39 -8.35
C VAL A 311 10.94 8.22 -8.59
N PRO A 312 11.37 7.65 -9.72
CA PRO A 312 12.78 7.44 -9.98
C PRO A 312 13.51 8.79 -10.12
N GLU A 313 14.81 8.76 -9.85
CA GLU A 313 15.72 9.85 -10.19
C GLU A 313 15.64 10.15 -11.70
N PRO A 314 15.32 11.39 -12.11
CA PRO A 314 15.38 11.78 -13.50
C PRO A 314 16.80 11.68 -14.07
N SER A 315 16.89 11.52 -15.39
CA SER A 315 18.14 11.74 -16.11
C SER A 315 18.62 13.20 -15.96
N LYS A 316 19.90 13.43 -16.25
CA LYS A 316 20.49 14.77 -16.20
C LYS A 316 19.75 15.75 -17.12
N GLU A 317 19.40 15.30 -18.33
CA GLU A 317 18.68 16.09 -19.32
C GLU A 317 17.26 16.45 -18.85
N GLU A 318 16.56 15.50 -18.21
CA GLU A 318 15.24 15.75 -17.62
C GLU A 318 15.31 16.75 -16.47
N TYR A 319 16.31 16.64 -15.59
CA TYR A 319 16.56 17.64 -14.56
C TYR A 319 16.78 19.03 -15.14
N GLU A 320 17.60 19.16 -16.19
CA GLU A 320 17.84 20.45 -16.84
C GLU A 320 16.54 21.07 -17.38
N GLN A 321 15.64 20.26 -17.93
CA GLN A 321 14.32 20.72 -18.40
C GLN A 321 13.40 21.13 -17.24
N LEU A 322 13.37 20.33 -16.16
CA LEU A 322 12.59 20.64 -14.96
C LEU A 322 13.06 21.94 -14.30
N ILE A 323 14.37 22.11 -14.14
CA ILE A 323 14.99 23.31 -13.54
C ILE A 323 14.69 24.56 -14.38
N LYS A 324 14.70 24.45 -15.71
CA LYS A 324 14.32 25.57 -16.61
C LYS A 324 12.88 26.03 -16.35
N LYS A 325 11.96 25.07 -16.15
CA LYS A 325 10.54 25.33 -15.88
C LYS A 325 10.31 25.84 -14.46
N ASN A 326 10.95 25.23 -13.48
CA ASN A 326 10.90 25.61 -12.07
C ASN A 326 12.26 25.32 -11.40
N PRO A 327 13.02 26.35 -10.99
CA PRO A 327 14.38 26.19 -10.46
C PRO A 327 14.45 25.35 -9.18
N TYR A 328 13.34 25.22 -8.45
CA TYR A 328 13.27 24.48 -7.20
C TYR A 328 13.35 22.94 -7.35
N TYR A 329 13.31 22.42 -8.58
CA TYR A 329 13.67 21.02 -8.86
C TYR A 329 15.18 20.77 -8.83
N SER A 330 16.00 21.82 -8.71
CA SER A 330 17.45 21.68 -8.69
C SER A 330 17.91 20.97 -7.42
N PRO A 331 18.66 19.85 -7.50
CA PRO A 331 19.27 19.22 -6.34
C PRO A 331 20.17 20.19 -5.56
N LEU A 332 20.81 21.15 -6.24
CA LEU A 332 21.59 22.19 -5.56
C LEU A 332 20.77 22.96 -4.51
N ILE A 333 19.50 23.23 -4.80
CA ILE A 333 18.60 23.90 -3.84
C ILE A 333 18.02 22.89 -2.84
N GLN A 334 17.70 21.67 -3.28
CA GLN A 334 17.02 20.69 -2.41
C GLN A 334 17.96 20.10 -1.34
N ASP A 335 19.26 19.98 -1.66
CA ASP A 335 20.27 19.35 -0.81
C ASP A 335 21.01 20.35 0.09
N ILE A 336 20.81 21.66 -0.09
CA ILE A 336 21.46 22.67 0.76
C ILE A 336 20.88 22.65 2.18
N ASP A 337 21.76 22.75 3.18
CA ASP A 337 21.36 22.81 4.59
C ASP A 337 20.36 23.96 4.83
N GLY A 338 19.27 23.65 5.54
CA GLY A 338 18.20 24.61 5.82
C GLY A 338 17.15 24.77 4.72
N TYR A 339 17.24 24.04 3.59
CA TYR A 339 16.13 23.97 2.65
C TYR A 339 14.87 23.42 3.31
N SER A 340 13.72 23.99 2.95
CA SER A 340 12.40 23.47 3.30
C SER A 340 11.40 23.85 2.22
N SER A 341 10.26 23.15 2.19
CA SER A 341 9.14 23.49 1.30
C SER A 341 8.57 24.90 1.52
N ASN A 342 8.94 25.59 2.61
CA ASN A 342 8.56 26.98 2.85
C ASN A 342 9.37 27.98 2.02
N ILE A 343 10.55 27.63 1.50
CA ILE A 343 11.41 28.52 0.70
C ILE A 343 10.66 29.06 -0.53
N PRO A 344 10.10 28.21 -1.42
CA PRO A 344 9.29 28.71 -2.54
C PRO A 344 8.02 29.42 -2.07
N LEU A 345 7.40 28.98 -0.97
CA LEU A 345 6.19 29.61 -0.42
C LEU A 345 6.46 31.02 0.11
N LEU A 346 7.64 31.31 0.66
CA LEU A 346 8.02 32.63 1.10
C LEU A 346 8.49 33.51 -0.07
N GLY A 347 8.70 32.96 -1.27
CA GLY A 347 9.01 33.73 -2.47
C GLY A 347 10.49 34.04 -2.67
N PHE A 348 11.39 33.21 -2.15
CA PHE A 348 12.79 33.27 -2.58
C PHE A 348 12.88 33.08 -4.11
N ASP A 349 13.92 33.61 -4.76
CA ASP A 349 14.15 33.36 -6.19
C ASP A 349 15.08 32.15 -6.35
N GLY A 350 14.54 31.03 -6.84
CA GLY A 350 15.31 29.80 -7.00
C GLY A 350 16.48 29.94 -7.99
N ARG A 351 16.39 30.82 -9.00
CA ARG A 351 17.50 31.05 -9.94
C ARG A 351 18.63 31.82 -9.29
N GLU A 352 18.29 32.79 -8.44
CA GLU A 352 19.29 33.50 -7.63
C GLU A 352 19.95 32.56 -6.62
N LEU A 353 19.17 31.68 -5.97
CA LEU A 353 19.70 30.66 -5.09
C LEU A 353 20.70 29.75 -5.81
N ILE A 354 20.36 29.21 -7.00
CA ILE A 354 21.29 28.37 -7.78
C ILE A 354 22.61 29.11 -8.05
N LYS A 355 22.55 30.37 -8.49
CA LYS A 355 23.75 31.18 -8.75
C LYS A 355 24.58 31.40 -7.49
N ALA A 356 23.93 31.68 -6.36
CA ALA A 356 24.60 31.91 -5.08
C ALA A 356 25.28 30.64 -4.56
N ILE A 357 24.65 29.47 -4.73
CA ILE A 357 25.21 28.17 -4.34
C ILE A 357 26.42 27.84 -5.21
N GLN A 358 26.29 27.95 -6.53
CA GLN A 358 27.38 27.66 -7.48
C GLN A 358 28.60 28.58 -7.31
N SER A 359 28.37 29.80 -6.83
CA SER A 359 29.44 30.77 -6.55
C SER A 359 29.96 30.72 -5.10
N ASN A 360 29.55 29.73 -4.31
CA ASN A 360 29.91 29.56 -2.89
C ASN A 360 29.59 30.80 -2.03
N GLN A 361 28.55 31.55 -2.37
CA GLN A 361 28.09 32.71 -1.58
C GLN A 361 27.18 32.30 -0.42
N ILE A 362 26.58 31.11 -0.50
CA ILE A 362 25.75 30.54 0.56
C ILE A 362 26.16 29.09 0.83
N GLU A 363 26.16 28.73 2.11
CA GLU A 363 26.44 27.37 2.59
C GLU A 363 25.19 26.75 3.26
N ALA A 364 24.29 27.59 3.78
CA ALA A 364 23.01 27.17 4.35
C ALA A 364 21.95 28.25 4.14
N LEU A 365 20.70 27.83 3.94
CA LEU A 365 19.53 28.70 3.87
C LEU A 365 18.99 29.04 5.27
N PRO A 366 18.39 30.22 5.46
CA PRO A 366 17.72 30.56 6.70
C PRO A 366 16.62 29.53 7.03
N GLN A 367 16.43 29.26 8.32
CA GLN A 367 15.30 28.45 8.75
C GLN A 367 14.00 29.20 8.45
N THR A 368 13.06 28.49 7.84
CA THR A 368 11.82 29.07 7.32
C THR A 368 10.60 28.38 7.89
N PHE A 369 9.59 29.19 8.24
CA PHE A 369 8.30 28.73 8.71
C PHE A 369 7.22 29.51 7.97
N SER A 370 6.21 28.81 7.45
CA SER A 370 5.07 29.42 6.78
C SER A 370 3.79 29.18 7.57
N TYR A 371 2.90 30.16 7.59
CA TYR A 371 1.59 30.07 8.22
C TYR A 371 0.56 30.71 7.30
N ASP A 372 -0.54 30.01 6.98
CA ASP A 372 -1.57 30.50 6.06
C ASP A 372 -2.13 31.88 6.45
N LYS A 373 -2.19 32.16 7.76
CA LYS A 373 -2.65 33.45 8.31
C LYS A 373 -1.69 34.63 8.07
N PHE A 374 -0.44 34.36 7.68
CA PHE A 374 0.57 35.38 7.39
C PHE A 374 1.07 35.23 5.95
N PRO A 375 0.48 35.95 4.98
CA PRO A 375 0.92 35.91 3.59
C PRO A 375 2.19 36.76 3.40
N LEU A 376 3.25 36.47 4.17
CA LEU A 376 4.54 37.13 4.07
C LEU A 376 5.26 36.64 2.81
N LYS A 377 5.84 37.57 2.04
CA LYS A 377 6.80 37.23 0.96
C LYS A 377 8.11 37.97 1.17
N VAL A 378 9.24 37.28 0.95
CA VAL A 378 10.55 37.92 0.92
C VAL A 378 10.70 38.72 -0.37
N ILE A 379 11.38 39.85 -0.27
CA ILE A 379 11.74 40.70 -1.43
C ILE A 379 13.25 40.85 -1.50
N ASP A 380 13.89 41.21 -0.38
CA ASP A 380 15.35 41.33 -0.27
C ASP A 380 15.75 41.05 1.17
N VAL A 381 16.25 39.84 1.42
CA VAL A 381 16.71 39.39 2.73
C VAL A 381 18.04 38.65 2.54
N PRO A 382 18.88 38.54 3.57
CA PRO A 382 20.08 37.71 3.47
C PRO A 382 19.70 36.27 3.14
N ILE A 383 20.32 35.70 2.11
CA ILE A 383 20.04 34.32 1.69
C ILE A 383 20.88 33.28 2.44
N ASN A 384 21.99 33.69 3.06
CA ASN A 384 22.79 32.82 3.92
C ASN A 384 22.22 32.82 5.35
N ARG A 385 22.02 31.64 5.94
CA ARG A 385 21.60 31.46 7.33
C ARG A 385 22.55 32.15 8.30
N ASP A 386 23.85 32.05 8.00
CA ASP A 386 24.90 32.48 8.90
C ASP A 386 25.26 33.93 8.60
N LEU A 387 24.93 34.83 9.53
CA LEU A 387 25.20 36.26 9.46
C LEU A 387 26.43 36.60 10.30
N GLN A 388 27.14 37.65 9.94
CA GLN A 388 28.30 38.15 10.64
C GLN A 388 27.91 39.27 11.60
N LYS A 389 28.32 39.16 12.86
CA LYS A 389 28.24 40.25 13.82
C LYS A 389 28.93 41.50 13.29
N GLY A 390 28.31 42.66 13.49
CA GLY A 390 28.84 43.97 13.06
C GLY A 390 28.61 44.31 11.58
N LYS A 391 28.15 43.36 10.75
CA LYS A 391 27.77 43.63 9.35
C LYS A 391 26.32 44.12 9.27
N ASN A 392 26.07 45.13 8.42
CA ASN A 392 24.72 45.62 8.17
C ASN A 392 24.00 44.73 7.15
N TYR A 393 22.74 44.40 7.46
CA TYR A 393 21.89 43.60 6.60
C TYR A 393 20.56 44.29 6.36
N ARG A 394 20.07 44.17 5.13
CA ARG A 394 18.74 44.63 4.75
C ARG A 394 17.75 43.47 4.86
N PHE A 395 16.60 43.74 5.47
CA PHE A 395 15.48 42.82 5.48
C PHE A 395 14.27 43.54 4.90
N MET A 396 13.74 43.00 3.81
CA MET A 396 12.63 43.57 3.08
C MET A 396 11.64 42.47 2.70
N VAL A 397 10.41 42.64 3.13
CA VAL A 397 9.33 41.66 2.96
C VAL A 397 8.02 42.38 2.62
N THR A 398 7.05 41.66 2.06
CA THR A 398 5.67 42.13 1.97
C THR A 398 4.81 41.47 3.03
N LEU A 399 4.00 42.26 3.73
CA LEU A 399 3.05 41.81 4.73
C LEU A 399 1.82 42.74 4.75
N PRO A 400 0.58 42.24 4.93
CA PRO A 400 -0.59 43.09 5.04
C PRO A 400 -0.44 44.24 6.06
N PRO A 401 -0.96 45.45 5.78
CA PRO A 401 -0.83 46.64 6.63
C PRO A 401 -1.22 46.42 8.11
N ASN A 402 -2.23 45.59 8.34
CA ASN A 402 -2.80 45.31 9.66
C ASN A 402 -1.97 44.32 10.50
N ILE A 403 -0.97 43.65 9.92
CA ILE A 403 -0.15 42.66 10.63
C ILE A 403 1.15 43.33 11.05
N LYS A 404 1.43 43.31 12.36
CA LYS A 404 2.67 43.84 12.92
C LYS A 404 3.82 42.86 12.67
N ILE A 405 5.00 43.40 12.45
CA ILE A 405 6.24 42.64 12.23
C ILE A 405 7.28 43.08 13.24
N ALA A 406 8.12 42.15 13.68
CA ALA A 406 9.24 42.43 14.56
C ALA A 406 10.48 41.62 14.16
N LEU A 407 11.64 42.20 14.45
CA LEU A 407 12.93 41.52 14.43
C LEU A 407 13.36 41.25 15.87
N PHE A 408 13.78 40.02 16.15
CA PHE A 408 14.22 39.55 17.46
C PHE A 408 15.71 39.23 17.43
N HIS A 409 16.47 39.75 18.37
CA HIS A 409 17.89 39.43 18.51
C HIS A 409 18.35 39.54 19.97
N GLY A 410 18.70 38.40 20.58
CA GLY A 410 18.92 38.34 22.02
C GLY A 410 17.63 38.67 22.79
N THR A 411 17.69 39.63 23.72
CA THR A 411 16.51 40.17 24.43
C THR A 411 15.84 41.33 23.69
N ALA A 412 16.42 41.81 22.58
CA ALA A 412 15.89 42.94 21.85
C ALA A 412 14.73 42.52 20.94
N THR A 413 13.66 43.33 20.97
CA THR A 413 12.54 43.27 20.03
C THR A 413 12.46 44.59 19.29
N ILE A 414 12.66 44.56 17.97
CA ILE A 414 12.70 45.74 17.12
C ILE A 414 11.46 45.76 16.24
N THR A 415 10.62 46.78 16.44
CA THR A 415 9.33 46.96 15.74
C THR A 415 9.33 48.13 14.75
N ASP A 416 10.40 48.93 14.72
CA ASP A 416 10.48 50.17 13.95
C ASP A 416 10.86 49.88 12.49
N TRP A 417 9.95 49.22 11.77
CA TRP A 417 10.09 48.92 10.35
C TRP A 417 9.54 50.04 9.48
N GLU A 418 10.29 50.44 8.47
CA GLU A 418 9.78 51.32 7.43
C GLU A 418 8.61 50.62 6.70
N THR A 419 7.49 51.33 6.57
CA THR A 419 6.26 50.78 6.03
C THR A 419 5.78 51.58 4.82
N ARG A 420 5.62 50.91 3.67
CA ARG A 420 5.03 51.49 2.45
C ARG A 420 4.00 50.54 1.87
N GLY A 421 2.72 50.77 2.20
CA GLY A 421 1.64 49.84 1.86
C GLY A 421 1.88 48.45 2.47
N LYS A 422 2.06 47.42 1.62
CA LYS A 422 2.42 46.06 2.07
C LYS A 422 3.92 45.89 2.34
N LEU A 423 4.77 46.77 1.83
CA LEU A 423 6.21 46.64 2.01
C LEU A 423 6.59 46.94 3.47
N ARG A 424 7.50 46.14 4.02
CA ARG A 424 8.20 46.36 5.29
C ARG A 424 9.69 46.26 5.03
N SER A 425 10.46 47.24 5.46
CA SER A 425 11.92 47.21 5.38
C SER A 425 12.60 47.66 6.66
N ILE A 426 13.74 47.04 6.96
CA ILE A 426 14.65 47.47 8.03
C ILE A 426 16.09 47.15 7.62
N ASN A 427 17.01 48.05 7.95
CA ASN A 427 18.45 47.76 7.94
C ASN A 427 18.88 47.48 9.38
N TYR A 428 19.56 46.37 9.61
CA TYR A 428 19.94 45.94 10.96
C TYR A 428 21.37 45.44 11.00
N THR A 429 22.11 45.89 12.01
CA THR A 429 23.48 45.44 12.29
C THR A 429 23.48 44.63 13.59
N PRO A 430 23.65 43.29 13.54
CA PRO A 430 23.71 42.44 14.73
C PRO A 430 24.90 42.81 15.62
N LYS A 431 24.63 43.10 16.90
CA LYS A 431 25.67 43.52 17.87
C LYS A 431 26.24 42.37 18.71
N THR A 432 25.53 41.25 18.78
CA THR A 432 25.86 40.06 19.57
C THR A 432 25.78 38.83 18.68
N GLU A 433 26.45 37.76 19.06
CA GLU A 433 26.23 36.44 18.46
C GLU A 433 24.91 35.84 18.95
N GLY A 434 24.38 34.86 18.22
CA GLY A 434 23.18 34.12 18.60
C GLY A 434 22.11 34.10 17.53
N LYS A 435 20.85 33.94 17.94
CA LYS A 435 19.72 33.79 17.01
C LYS A 435 19.13 35.16 16.65
N LEU A 436 18.99 35.42 15.35
CA LEU A 436 18.23 36.57 14.82
C LEU A 436 16.99 36.03 14.12
N SER A 437 15.81 36.55 14.42
CA SER A 437 14.55 36.04 13.85
C SER A 437 13.62 37.16 13.43
N ILE A 438 12.81 36.93 12.40
CA ILE A 438 11.74 37.82 11.97
C ILE A 438 10.41 37.11 12.26
N GLY A 439 9.48 37.81 12.90
CA GLY A 439 8.17 37.27 13.20
C GLY A 439 7.02 38.22 12.93
N ALA A 440 5.85 37.65 12.65
CA ALA A 440 4.59 38.36 12.48
C ALA A 440 3.70 38.19 13.72
N PHE A 441 3.01 39.25 14.11
CA PHE A 441 2.15 39.27 15.30
C PHE A 441 0.74 38.77 14.98
N ASP A 442 0.25 37.85 15.78
CA ASP A 442 -1.15 37.46 15.82
C ASP A 442 -1.91 38.29 16.88
N ALA A 443 -2.89 39.08 16.45
CA ALA A 443 -3.68 39.90 17.37
C ALA A 443 -4.63 39.09 18.27
N ASN A 444 -5.11 37.94 17.80
CA ASN A 444 -6.03 37.09 18.55
C ASN A 444 -5.29 36.29 19.63
N GLU A 445 -4.15 35.71 19.26
CA GLU A 445 -3.33 34.90 20.18
C GLU A 445 -2.33 35.74 20.99
N LYS A 446 -2.22 37.03 20.69
CA LYS A 446 -1.33 38.00 21.34
C LYS A 446 0.13 37.54 21.40
N ARG A 447 0.61 36.89 20.34
CA ARG A 447 1.99 36.39 20.23
C ARG A 447 2.58 36.56 18.84
N TYR A 448 3.90 36.53 18.76
CA TYR A 448 4.63 36.50 17.49
C TYR A 448 4.87 35.07 17.03
N TYR A 449 4.78 34.88 15.71
CA TYR A 449 5.17 33.66 15.01
C TYR A 449 6.43 33.93 14.20
N ILE A 450 7.47 33.14 14.44
CA ILE A 450 8.74 33.25 13.71
C ILE A 450 8.55 32.72 12.30
N ILE A 451 8.96 33.50 11.30
CA ILE A 451 8.84 33.17 9.88
C ILE A 451 10.22 32.91 9.27
N LEU A 452 11.22 33.70 9.66
CA LEU A 452 12.61 33.55 9.24
C LEU A 452 13.52 33.52 10.46
N SER A 453 14.55 32.68 10.40
CA SER A 453 15.58 32.64 11.43
C SER A 453 16.98 32.40 10.88
N TYR A 454 17.92 33.12 11.50
CA TYR A 454 19.33 33.21 11.15
C TYR A 454 20.19 32.94 12.37
N LYS A 455 21.45 32.56 12.13
CA LYS A 455 22.49 32.42 13.14
C LYS A 455 23.53 33.51 12.94
N VAL A 456 23.68 34.39 13.92
CA VAL A 456 24.73 35.41 13.94
C VAL A 456 25.99 34.79 14.58
N LYS A 457 27.09 34.79 13.83
CA LYS A 457 28.43 34.36 14.24
C LYS A 457 29.36 35.55 14.43
#